data_AF-A0AAU9XAG0-F1
#
_entry.id   AF-A0AAU9XAG0-F1
#
_cell.length_a   1.000
_cell.length_b   1.000
_cell.length_c   1.000
_cell.angle_alpha   90.00
_cell.angle_beta   90.00
_cell.angle_gamma   90.00
#
_symmetry.space_group_name_H-M   'P 1'
#
loop_
_entity.id
_entity.type
_entity.pdbx_description
1 polymer ?
#
loop_
_entity_poly.entity_id
_entity_poly.type
_entity_poly.pdbx_seq_one_letter_code
_entity_poly.pdbx_strand_id
1 'polypeptide(L)'
;EAIQANFKNGFSYNVILCFLEKYHRCVALLTLKRRLSECNLKRNKAEVDLSDVERLIRNELDGPGSIFGYIRMWHTLHVKYGLYVPRVKVASLLRELDPAGVEQRKRHKLKRRNGKVLRLYVDRTNNDPKVMAKYFVDCVEEVGGCPSLLRTDCGTENVVIAGVQSFLRAECDDD
;
A
#
# COMPACT_ATOMS: atom_id res chain seq x y z
N GLU A 1 14.30 -5.48 -19.49
CA GLU A 1 13.48 -6.00 -18.38
C GLU A 1 13.41 -5.06 -17.16
N ALA A 2 14.53 -4.55 -16.61
CA ALA A 2 14.50 -3.65 -15.44
C ALA A 2 13.71 -2.33 -15.64
N ILE A 3 13.77 -1.71 -16.83
CA ILE A 3 13.05 -0.46 -17.12
C ILE A 3 11.53 -0.66 -17.05
N GLN A 4 11.03 -1.78 -17.59
CA GLN A 4 9.59 -2.07 -17.63
C GLN A 4 9.06 -2.45 -16.24
N ALA A 5 9.82 -3.26 -15.48
CA ALA A 5 9.46 -3.63 -14.11
C ALA A 5 9.34 -2.39 -13.20
N ASN A 6 10.35 -1.50 -13.23
CA ASN A 6 10.31 -0.26 -12.45
C ASN A 6 9.20 0.70 -12.91
N PHE A 7 8.87 0.68 -14.20
CA PHE A 7 7.75 1.47 -14.72
C PHE A 7 6.39 0.94 -14.24
N LYS A 8 6.19 -0.39 -14.25
CA LYS A 8 4.98 -1.05 -13.74
C LYS A 8 4.80 -0.86 -12.22
N ASN A 9 5.92 -0.79 -11.48
CA ASN A 9 5.92 -0.46 -10.05
C ASN A 9 5.61 1.03 -9.74
N GLY A 10 5.32 1.85 -10.75
CA GLY A 10 4.85 3.23 -10.55
C GLY A 10 5.95 4.26 -10.21
N PHE A 11 7.23 3.89 -10.21
CA PHE A 11 8.32 4.81 -9.86
C PHE A 11 8.45 5.98 -10.84
N SER A 12 8.65 7.21 -10.36
CA SER A 12 8.83 8.38 -11.25
C SER A 12 10.03 8.23 -12.21
N TYR A 13 10.06 8.99 -13.31
CA TYR A 13 11.18 8.90 -14.27
C TYR A 13 12.54 9.15 -13.61
N ASN A 14 12.61 10.10 -12.67
CA ASN A 14 13.85 10.41 -11.95
C ASN A 14 14.28 9.26 -11.03
N VAL A 15 13.32 8.60 -10.36
CA VAL A 15 13.61 7.43 -9.52
C VAL A 15 14.09 6.25 -10.36
N ILE A 16 13.45 6.00 -11.51
CA ILE A 16 13.89 4.97 -12.46
C ILE A 16 15.32 5.29 -12.96
N LEU A 17 15.62 6.55 -13.26
CA LEU A 17 16.97 6.97 -13.66
C LEU A 17 18.01 6.70 -12.56
N CYS A 18 17.74 7.07 -11.31
CA CYS A 18 18.63 6.79 -10.19
C CYS A 18 18.86 5.29 -9.99
N PHE A 19 17.83 4.45 -10.15
CA PHE A 19 17.98 2.99 -10.07
C PHE A 19 18.80 2.43 -11.23
N LEU A 20 18.63 2.95 -12.45
CA LEU A 20 19.40 2.50 -13.60
C LEU A 20 20.88 2.92 -13.51
N GLU A 21 21.14 4.15 -13.05
CA GLU A 21 22.49 4.67 -12.82
C GLU A 21 23.25 3.84 -11.79
N LYS A 22 22.56 3.35 -10.75
CA LYS A 22 23.17 2.57 -9.67
C LYS A 22 23.41 1.09 -10.01
N TYR A 23 22.56 0.46 -10.82
CA TYR A 23 22.57 -1.01 -10.95
C TYR A 23 22.77 -1.55 -12.37
N HIS A 24 22.59 -0.75 -13.43
CA HIS A 24 22.50 -1.30 -14.79
C HIS A 24 23.22 -0.50 -15.88
N ARG A 25 23.07 0.84 -15.95
CA ARG A 25 23.73 1.75 -16.90
C ARG A 25 23.33 3.22 -16.67
N CYS A 26 24.21 4.17 -16.98
CA CYS A 26 23.79 5.57 -17.16
C CYS A 26 22.92 5.69 -18.41
N VAL A 27 21.64 6.04 -18.22
CA VAL A 27 20.67 6.24 -19.30
C VAL A 27 20.18 7.68 -19.22
N ALA A 28 20.24 8.43 -20.32
CA ALA A 28 19.62 9.76 -20.35
C ALA A 28 18.09 9.67 -20.30
N LEU A 29 17.42 10.68 -19.74
CA LEU A 29 15.95 10.75 -19.66
C LEU A 29 15.28 10.54 -21.04
N LEU A 30 15.91 11.04 -22.10
CA LEU A 30 15.45 10.89 -23.49
C LEU A 30 15.49 9.43 -23.94
N THR A 31 16.58 8.73 -23.66
CA THR A 31 16.75 7.29 -23.95
C THR A 31 15.76 6.45 -23.15
N LEU A 32 15.49 6.82 -21.90
CA LEU A 32 14.47 6.19 -21.07
C LEU A 32 13.07 6.39 -21.67
N LYS A 33 12.70 7.62 -22.02
CA LYS A 33 11.42 7.95 -22.67
C LYS A 33 11.25 7.23 -24.01
N ARG A 34 12.30 7.17 -24.83
CA ARG A 34 12.29 6.49 -26.12
C ARG A 34 12.05 4.98 -25.95
N ARG A 35 12.80 4.32 -25.08
CA ARG A 35 12.63 2.88 -24.77
C ARG A 35 11.25 2.57 -24.21
N LEU A 36 10.72 3.42 -23.34
CA LEU A 36 9.35 3.28 -22.83
C LEU A 36 8.31 3.43 -23.94
N SER A 37 8.52 4.38 -24.88
CA SER A 37 7.65 4.54 -26.05
C SER A 37 7.74 3.36 -27.03
N GLU A 38 8.94 2.84 -27.29
CA GLU A 38 9.18 1.62 -28.09
C GLU A 38 8.48 0.41 -27.47
N CYS A 39 8.38 0.38 -26.13
CA CYS A 39 7.66 -0.65 -25.38
C CYS A 39 6.15 -0.37 -25.21
N ASN A 40 5.58 0.66 -25.86
CA ASN A 40 4.20 1.13 -25.67
C ASN A 40 3.82 1.47 -24.21
N LEU A 41 4.81 1.65 -23.32
CA LEU A 41 4.64 2.01 -21.92
C LEU A 41 4.56 3.53 -21.78
N LYS A 42 3.38 4.07 -22.04
CA LYS A 42 3.09 5.48 -21.79
C LYS A 42 2.50 5.60 -20.39
N ARG A 43 2.87 6.63 -19.62
CA ARG A 43 2.13 7.05 -18.42
C ARG A 43 0.81 7.70 -18.79
N ASN A 44 0.24 7.30 -19.93
CA ASN A 44 -0.86 8.01 -20.50
C ASN A 44 -1.96 8.05 -19.45
N LYS A 45 -2.54 9.23 -19.33
CA LYS A 45 -3.69 9.56 -18.52
C LYS A 45 -4.86 8.80 -19.15
N ALA A 46 -4.87 7.47 -19.00
CA ALA A 46 -6.05 6.69 -19.29
C ALA A 46 -7.15 7.40 -18.52
N GLU A 47 -8.17 7.82 -19.25
CA GLU A 47 -9.38 8.38 -18.67
C GLU A 47 -9.97 7.25 -17.84
N VAL A 48 -9.50 7.14 -16.59
CA VAL A 48 -10.01 6.15 -15.65
C VAL A 48 -11.44 6.59 -15.41
N ASP A 49 -12.38 5.70 -15.71
CA ASP A 49 -13.79 5.96 -15.42
C ASP A 49 -13.92 6.31 -13.94
N LEU A 50 -14.38 7.53 -13.67
CA LEU A 50 -14.50 8.05 -12.32
C LEU A 50 -15.49 7.22 -11.51
N SER A 51 -16.49 6.64 -12.17
CA SER A 51 -17.48 5.75 -11.54
C SER A 51 -16.81 4.51 -10.94
N ASP A 52 -15.88 3.88 -11.67
CA ASP A 52 -15.12 2.73 -11.19
C ASP A 52 -14.22 3.10 -10.01
N VAL A 53 -13.54 4.25 -10.07
CA VAL A 53 -12.69 4.71 -8.96
C VAL A 53 -13.52 4.95 -7.71
N GLU A 54 -14.67 5.60 -7.83
CA GLU A 54 -15.56 5.83 -6.70
C GLU A 54 -16.07 4.54 -6.09
N ARG A 55 -16.50 3.58 -6.92
CA ARG A 55 -16.96 2.26 -6.47
C ARG A 55 -15.87 1.54 -5.68
N LEU A 56 -14.63 1.55 -6.18
CA LEU A 56 -13.49 0.91 -5.48
C LEU A 56 -13.15 1.61 -4.17
N ILE A 57 -13.19 2.94 -4.14
CA ILE A 57 -12.98 3.69 -2.89
C ILE A 57 -14.07 3.33 -1.87
N ARG A 58 -15.34 3.23 -2.27
CA ARG A 58 -16.43 2.81 -1.37
C ARG A 58 -16.18 1.40 -0.80
N ASN A 59 -15.84 0.44 -1.66
CA ASN A 59 -15.53 -0.93 -1.23
C ASN A 59 -14.37 -0.98 -0.21
N GLU A 60 -13.31 -0.18 -0.42
CA GLU A 60 -12.21 -0.09 0.53
C GLU A 60 -12.61 0.61 1.84
N LEU A 61 -13.50 1.61 1.78
CA LEU A 61 -14.00 2.33 2.95
C LEU A 61 -14.92 1.48 3.83
N ASP A 62 -15.65 0.52 3.25
CA ASP A 62 -16.50 -0.46 3.96
C ASP A 62 -15.67 -1.50 4.72
N GLY A 63 -14.40 -1.68 4.33
CA GLY A 63 -13.49 -2.65 4.92
C GLY A 63 -12.42 -2.04 5.85
N PRO A 64 -11.24 -2.68 5.96
CA PRO A 64 -10.13 -2.16 6.75
C PRO A 64 -9.58 -0.84 6.19
N GLY A 65 -9.91 -0.48 4.94
CA GLY A 65 -9.54 0.79 4.33
C GLY A 65 -10.28 2.01 4.88
N SER A 66 -11.29 1.81 5.73
CA SER A 66 -12.00 2.89 6.45
C SER A 66 -11.08 3.84 7.23
N ILE A 67 -9.90 3.36 7.66
CA ILE A 67 -8.91 4.17 8.37
C ILE A 67 -7.93 4.89 7.45
N PHE A 68 -7.87 4.54 6.16
CA PHE A 68 -6.89 5.07 5.22
C PHE A 68 -7.07 6.57 5.02
N GLY A 69 -5.97 7.32 5.11
CA GLY A 69 -5.93 8.67 4.55
C GLY A 69 -5.77 8.61 3.03
N TYR A 70 -5.91 9.76 2.37
CA TYR A 70 -5.82 9.84 0.91
C TYR A 70 -4.51 9.29 0.33
N ILE A 71 -3.39 9.39 1.05
CA ILE A 71 -2.09 8.83 0.60
C ILE A 71 -2.13 7.31 0.57
N ARG A 72 -2.66 6.67 1.63
CA ARG A 72 -2.81 5.22 1.67
C ARG A 72 -3.84 4.75 0.65
N MET A 73 -4.98 5.43 0.54
CA MET A 73 -5.98 5.13 -0.47
C MET A 73 -5.40 5.22 -1.89
N TRP A 74 -4.66 6.29 -2.19
CA TRP A 74 -3.95 6.44 -3.47
C TRP A 74 -2.97 5.30 -3.73
N HIS A 75 -2.20 4.89 -2.71
CA HIS A 75 -1.27 3.78 -2.83
C HIS A 75 -1.99 2.45 -3.05
N THR A 76 -3.10 2.20 -2.34
CA THR A 76 -3.94 1.01 -2.53
C THR A 76 -4.54 0.95 -3.93
N LEU A 77 -5.13 2.05 -4.41
CA LEU A 77 -5.63 2.16 -5.79
C LEU A 77 -4.54 1.87 -6.83
N HIS A 78 -3.31 2.30 -6.56
CA HIS A 78 -2.21 2.09 -7.49
C HIS A 78 -1.64 0.67 -7.46
N VAL A 79 -1.44 0.10 -6.27
CA VAL A 79 -0.75 -1.18 -6.08
C VAL A 79 -1.69 -2.37 -6.17
N LYS A 80 -2.86 -2.29 -5.53
CA LYS A 80 -3.84 -3.40 -5.51
C LYS A 80 -4.69 -3.43 -6.78
N TYR A 81 -5.14 -2.26 -7.23
CA TYR A 81 -6.08 -2.17 -8.37
C TYR A 81 -5.40 -1.76 -9.69
N GLY A 82 -4.10 -1.42 -9.67
CA GLY A 82 -3.37 -1.01 -10.87
C GLY A 82 -3.83 0.33 -11.47
N LEU A 83 -4.61 1.13 -10.73
CA LEU A 83 -5.20 2.37 -11.24
C LEU A 83 -4.27 3.56 -11.04
N TYR A 84 -4.10 4.36 -12.10
CA TYR A 84 -3.33 5.60 -12.02
C TYR A 84 -4.26 6.80 -11.84
N VAL A 85 -4.51 7.17 -10.57
CA VAL A 85 -5.30 8.35 -10.22
C VAL A 85 -4.40 9.42 -9.60
N PRO A 86 -4.50 10.70 -10.00
CA PRO A 86 -3.76 11.78 -9.33
C PRO A 86 -4.13 11.87 -7.85
N ARG A 87 -3.13 12.07 -6.97
CA ARG A 87 -3.34 12.20 -5.51
C ARG A 87 -4.37 13.26 -5.14
N VAL A 88 -4.37 14.40 -5.85
CA VAL A 88 -5.32 15.49 -5.63
C VAL A 88 -6.75 15.04 -5.92
N LYS A 89 -6.94 14.21 -6.95
CA LYS A 89 -8.25 13.65 -7.32
C LYS A 89 -8.73 12.61 -6.30
N VAL A 90 -7.85 11.75 -5.80
CA VAL A 90 -8.19 10.84 -4.68
C VAL A 90 -8.59 11.63 -3.43
N ALA A 91 -7.90 12.74 -3.16
CA ALA A 91 -8.22 13.59 -2.02
C ALA A 91 -9.58 14.32 -2.18
N SER A 92 -9.95 14.76 -3.39
CA SER A 92 -11.29 15.33 -3.62
C SER A 92 -12.38 14.28 -3.47
N LEU A 93 -12.21 13.11 -4.09
CA LEU A 93 -13.16 11.99 -3.99
C LEU A 93 -13.37 11.55 -2.54
N LEU A 94 -12.30 11.47 -1.73
CA LEU A 94 -12.45 11.14 -0.31
C LEU A 94 -13.16 12.21 0.51
N ARG A 95 -13.06 13.50 0.17
CA ARG A 95 -13.85 14.55 0.84
C ARG A 95 -15.34 14.42 0.50
N GLU A 96 -15.65 13.97 -0.71
CA GLU A 96 -17.03 13.74 -1.15
C GLU A 96 -17.62 12.46 -0.54
N LEU A 97 -16.84 11.37 -0.51
CA LEU A 97 -17.29 10.05 -0.06
C LEU A 97 -17.21 9.85 1.48
N ASP A 98 -16.21 10.41 2.16
CA ASP A 98 -16.01 10.31 3.62
C ASP A 98 -15.63 11.67 4.24
N PRO A 99 -16.53 12.68 4.19
CA PRO A 99 -16.26 13.99 4.78
C PRO A 99 -15.99 13.91 6.28
N ALA A 100 -16.69 13.03 6.99
CA ALA A 100 -16.54 12.83 8.42
C ALA A 100 -15.15 12.30 8.78
N GLY A 101 -14.65 11.27 8.11
CA GLY A 101 -13.33 10.72 8.37
C GLY A 101 -12.21 11.67 7.97
N VAL A 102 -12.37 12.46 6.89
CA VAL A 102 -11.38 13.50 6.53
C VAL A 102 -11.29 14.56 7.62
N GLU A 103 -12.43 15.05 8.12
CA GLU A 103 -12.48 16.06 9.16
C GLU A 103 -11.93 15.55 10.51
N GLN A 104 -12.22 14.30 10.88
CA GLN A 104 -11.65 13.67 12.07
C GLN A 104 -10.12 13.64 12.00
N ARG A 105 -9.55 13.24 10.86
CA ARG A 105 -8.09 13.21 10.65
C ARG A 105 -7.49 14.61 10.69
N LYS A 106 -8.17 15.61 10.13
CA LYS A 106 -7.75 17.03 10.19
C LYS A 106 -7.69 17.53 11.64
N ARG A 107 -8.57 17.05 12.50
CA ARG A 107 -8.57 17.32 13.95
C ARG A 107 -7.62 16.41 14.74
N HIS A 108 -6.78 15.63 14.06
CA HIS A 108 -5.88 14.64 14.67
C HIS A 108 -6.60 13.61 15.56
N LYS A 109 -7.88 13.33 15.27
CA LYS A 109 -8.66 12.32 16.00
C LYS A 109 -8.48 10.94 15.37
N LEU A 110 -8.16 9.96 16.22
CA LEU A 110 -8.10 8.57 15.81
C LEU A 110 -9.52 7.98 15.75
N LYS A 111 -9.86 7.36 14.62
CA LYS A 111 -11.08 6.55 14.51
C LYS A 111 -10.88 5.28 15.36
N ARG A 112 -11.75 5.08 16.36
CA ARG A 112 -11.78 3.82 17.12
C ARG A 112 -12.17 2.68 16.17
N ARG A 113 -11.41 1.58 16.22
CA ARG A 113 -11.74 0.37 15.48
C ARG A 113 -12.77 -0.41 16.28
N ASN A 114 -13.93 -0.66 15.68
CA ASN A 114 -14.91 -1.60 16.23
C ASN A 114 -14.43 -3.00 15.83
N GLY A 115 -13.56 -3.59 16.65
CA GLY A 115 -12.99 -4.92 16.43
C GLY A 115 -12.76 -5.63 17.75
N LYS A 116 -12.79 -6.96 17.70
CA LYS A 116 -12.42 -7.80 18.85
C LYS A 116 -10.91 -7.77 19.01
N VAL A 117 -10.44 -7.57 20.24
CA VAL A 117 -9.03 -7.81 20.57
C VAL A 117 -8.85 -9.32 20.62
N LEU A 118 -7.97 -9.86 19.76
CA LEU A 118 -7.72 -11.30 19.70
C LEU A 118 -6.77 -11.71 20.83
N ARG A 119 -5.62 -11.03 20.93
CA ARG A 119 -4.57 -11.30 21.91
C ARG A 119 -3.83 -10.03 22.32
N LEU A 120 -3.27 -10.07 23.53
CA LEU A 120 -2.36 -9.08 24.07
C LEU A 120 -1.18 -9.82 24.71
N TYR A 121 0.02 -9.61 24.16
CA TYR A 121 1.26 -10.15 24.71
C TYR A 121 2.04 -9.04 25.41
N VAL A 122 2.67 -9.38 26.52
CA VAL A 122 3.55 -8.48 27.28
C VAL A 122 4.85 -9.21 27.52
N ASP A 123 5.96 -8.60 27.11
CA ASP A 123 7.31 -9.09 27.37
C ASP A 123 8.18 -7.95 27.92
N ARG A 124 9.30 -8.30 28.53
CA ARG A 124 10.31 -7.35 29.03
C ARG A 124 11.15 -6.77 27.89
N THR A 125 11.28 -7.48 26.76
CA THR A 125 12.07 -7.03 25.60
C THR A 125 11.24 -7.09 24.33
N ASN A 126 10.78 -5.93 23.84
CA ASN A 126 10.13 -5.82 22.51
C ASN A 126 11.14 -5.74 21.35
N ASN A 127 12.43 -5.54 21.67
CA ASN A 127 13.47 -5.21 20.68
C ASN A 127 14.00 -6.44 19.91
N ASP A 128 13.59 -7.67 20.27
CA ASP A 128 13.93 -8.87 19.49
C ASP A 128 12.81 -9.16 18.48
N PRO A 129 13.07 -9.00 17.16
CA PRO A 129 12.08 -9.26 16.12
C PRO A 129 11.55 -10.71 16.14
N LYS A 130 12.33 -11.68 16.64
CA LYS A 130 11.91 -13.08 16.71
C LYS A 130 10.82 -13.30 17.74
N VAL A 131 10.91 -12.61 18.88
CA VAL A 131 9.92 -12.67 19.95
C VAL A 131 8.60 -12.09 19.45
N MET A 132 8.65 -10.91 18.82
CA MET A 132 7.48 -10.26 18.22
C MET A 132 6.85 -11.10 17.11
N ALA A 133 7.67 -11.69 16.23
CA ALA A 133 7.19 -12.57 15.17
C ALA A 133 6.52 -13.84 15.70
N LYS A 134 7.06 -14.45 16.76
CA LYS A 134 6.45 -15.62 17.41
C LYS A 134 5.03 -15.32 17.88
N TYR A 135 4.84 -14.21 18.62
CA TYR A 135 3.52 -13.79 19.08
C TYR A 135 2.52 -13.58 17.95
N PHE A 136 2.99 -13.07 16.81
CA PHE A 136 2.14 -12.89 15.65
C PHE A 136 1.71 -14.24 15.06
N VAL A 137 2.66 -15.17 14.85
CA VAL A 137 2.39 -16.50 14.27
C VAL A 137 1.46 -17.31 15.18
N ASP A 138 1.74 -17.34 16.49
CA ASP A 138 0.92 -18.04 17.48
C ASP A 138 -0.54 -17.52 17.45
N CYS A 139 -0.74 -16.22 17.24
CA CYS A 139 -2.08 -15.64 17.12
C CYS A 139 -2.78 -16.00 15.80
N VAL A 140 -2.05 -16.09 14.69
CA VAL A 140 -2.59 -16.44 13.36
C VAL A 140 -3.02 -17.90 13.31
N GLU A 141 -2.20 -18.80 13.87
CA GLU A 141 -2.46 -20.24 13.90
C GLU A 141 -3.75 -20.56 14.67
N GLU A 142 -3.93 -19.97 15.86
CA GLU A 142 -5.11 -20.22 16.70
C GLU A 142 -6.40 -19.64 16.13
N VAL A 143 -6.32 -18.47 15.49
CA VAL A 143 -7.49 -17.83 14.87
C VAL A 143 -7.85 -18.52 13.56
N GLY A 144 -6.92 -19.27 12.96
CA GLY A 144 -7.12 -19.97 11.70
C GLY A 144 -7.24 -19.00 10.51
N GLY A 145 -6.41 -17.95 10.46
CA GLY A 145 -6.42 -17.00 9.35
C GLY A 145 -5.44 -15.83 9.47
N CYS A 146 -5.06 -15.24 8.33
CA CYS A 146 -4.11 -14.13 8.28
C CYS A 146 -4.82 -12.75 8.30
N PRO A 147 -4.35 -11.77 9.09
CA PRO A 147 -4.87 -10.41 9.06
C PRO A 147 -4.75 -9.74 7.67
N SER A 148 -5.86 -9.19 7.17
CA SER A 148 -5.89 -8.43 5.92
C SER A 148 -5.13 -7.10 6.00
N LEU A 149 -4.97 -6.54 7.20
CA LEU A 149 -4.23 -5.32 7.44
C LEU A 149 -3.48 -5.40 8.76
N LEU A 150 -2.18 -5.13 8.70
CA LEU A 150 -1.34 -4.93 9.86
C LEU A 150 -0.99 -3.44 9.99
N ARG A 151 -1.05 -2.94 11.21
CA ARG A 151 -0.63 -1.57 11.55
C ARG A 151 0.40 -1.65 12.67
N THR A 152 1.66 -1.57 12.28
CA THR A 152 2.80 -1.42 13.17
C THR A 152 3.36 -0.01 13.04
N ASP A 153 4.24 0.36 13.96
CA ASP A 153 5.16 1.47 13.74
C ASP A 153 6.28 1.05 12.77
N CYS A 154 7.22 1.96 12.53
CA CYS A 154 8.39 1.73 11.69
C CYS A 154 9.56 1.06 12.45
N GLY A 155 9.28 0.37 13.57
CA GLY A 155 10.28 -0.31 14.37
C GLY A 155 10.94 -1.49 13.64
N THR A 156 12.22 -1.73 13.93
CA THR A 156 12.98 -2.85 13.36
C THR A 156 12.48 -4.21 13.85
N GLU A 157 11.89 -4.25 15.04
CA GLU A 157 11.23 -5.42 15.63
C GLU A 157 10.05 -5.92 14.78
N ASN A 158 9.43 -5.04 14.00
CA ASN A 158 8.25 -5.34 13.20
C ASN A 158 8.57 -5.81 11.78
N VAL A 159 9.85 -5.78 11.37
CA VAL A 159 10.29 -6.17 10.02
C VAL A 159 9.96 -7.64 9.73
N VAL A 160 10.16 -8.53 10.71
CA VAL A 160 9.87 -9.96 10.53
C VAL A 160 8.37 -10.21 10.40
N ILE A 161 7.55 -9.51 11.18
CA ILE A 161 6.08 -9.61 11.10
C ILE A 161 5.60 -9.19 9.70
N ALA A 162 6.14 -8.08 9.15
CA ALA A 162 5.80 -7.64 7.81
C ALA A 162 6.13 -8.70 6.74
N GLY A 163 7.28 -9.37 6.88
CA GLY A 163 7.68 -10.48 6.02
C GLY A 163 6.73 -11.68 6.12
N VAL A 164 6.42 -12.12 7.34
CA VAL A 164 5.49 -13.24 7.60
C VAL A 164 4.11 -12.95 7.04
N GLN A 165 3.57 -11.75 7.28
CA GLN A 165 2.27 -11.36 6.75
C GLN A 165 2.27 -11.35 5.21
N SER A 166 3.33 -10.80 4.60
CA SER A 166 3.44 -10.77 3.13
C SER A 166 3.48 -12.19 2.54
N PHE A 167 4.18 -13.12 3.20
CA PHE A 167 4.23 -14.52 2.81
C PHE A 167 2.86 -15.19 2.93
N LEU A 168 2.21 -15.11 4.09
CA LEU A 168 0.89 -15.71 4.32
C LEU A 168 -0.20 -15.14 3.39
N ARG A 169 -0.11 -13.86 3.04
CA ARG A 169 -1.03 -13.19 2.10
C ARG A 169 -0.73 -13.52 0.64
N ALA A 170 0.49 -13.92 0.30
CA ALA A 170 0.81 -14.36 -1.06
C ALA A 170 0.28 -15.77 -1.36
N GLU A 171 0.11 -16.61 -0.34
CA GLU A 171 -0.48 -17.95 -0.49
C GLU A 171 -2.02 -17.96 -0.43
N CYS A 172 -2.62 -16.92 0.14
CA CYS A 172 -4.05 -16.67 0.05
C CYS A 172 -4.32 -15.78 -1.17
N ASP A 173 -4.52 -16.37 -2.36
CA ASP A 173 -5.03 -15.61 -3.51
C ASP A 173 -6.31 -14.86 -3.08
N ASP A 174 -6.21 -13.53 -3.00
CA ASP A 174 -7.36 -12.66 -2.76
C ASP A 174 -8.22 -12.65 -4.05
N ASP A 175 -9.31 -13.44 -4.06
CA ASP A 175 -10.44 -13.26 -4.98
C ASP A 175 -11.05 -11.84 -4.86
#